data_AF-A0A8J4XBC0-F1
#
_entry.id   AF-A0A8J4XBC0-F1
#
_cell.length_a   1.000
_cell.length_b   1.000
_cell.length_c   1.000
_cell.angle_alpha   90.00
_cell.angle_beta   90.00
_cell.angle_gamma   90.00
#
_symmetry.space_group_name_H-M   'P 1'
#
loop_
_entity.id
_entity.type
_entity.pdbx_description
1 polymer ?
#
loop_
_entity_poly.entity_id
_entity_poly.type
_entity_poly.pdbx_seq_one_letter_code
_entity_poly.pdbx_strand_id
1 'polypeptide(L)' 'MAAPGNKQTCSEPGEEKEDPGAAPYGNFINYYTFNPPENRLRLIPSTLLEDVRYQRDTDAVLLLLDVGCNSG' A
#
# COMPACT_ATOMS: atom_id res chain seq x y z
N MET A 1 12.84 18.38 -54.23
CA MET A 1 12.60 16.99 -53.81
C MET A 1 13.22 16.82 -52.42
N ALA A 2 12.40 16.87 -51.37
CA ALA A 2 12.84 16.64 -49.99
C ALA A 2 12.25 15.30 -49.53
N ALA A 3 13.08 14.45 -48.93
CA ALA A 3 12.69 13.13 -48.45
C ALA A 3 11.61 13.22 -47.36
N PRO A 4 10.67 12.26 -47.26
CA PRO A 4 9.72 12.26 -46.17
C PRO A 4 10.44 11.89 -44.87
N GLY A 5 10.45 12.83 -43.92
CA GLY A 5 10.94 12.59 -42.57
C GLY A 5 10.09 11.52 -41.90
N ASN A 6 10.74 10.46 -41.44
CA ASN A 6 10.14 9.42 -40.62
C ASN A 6 9.60 10.06 -39.34
N LYS A 7 8.28 10.20 -39.22
CA LYS A 7 7.65 10.62 -37.97
C LYS A 7 7.72 9.42 -37.02
N GLN A 8 8.82 9.33 -36.27
CA GLN A 8 8.88 8.50 -35.08
C GLN A 8 7.83 9.05 -34.12
N THR A 9 6.65 8.43 -34.07
CA THR A 9 5.71 8.64 -32.98
C THR A 9 6.31 7.97 -31.76
N CYS A 10 6.72 8.77 -30.77
CA CYS A 10 6.83 8.25 -29.41
C CYS A 10 5.43 7.77 -29.05
N SER A 11 5.22 6.45 -28.99
CA SER A 11 4.00 5.92 -28.40
C SER A 11 3.98 6.39 -26.95
N GLU A 12 3.04 7.28 -26.62
CA GLU A 12 2.65 7.54 -25.24
C GLU A 12 2.50 6.17 -24.56
N PRO A 13 3.13 5.92 -23.39
CA PRO A 13 2.88 4.69 -22.66
C PRO A 13 1.37 4.59 -22.49
N GLY A 14 0.79 3.54 -23.08
CA GLY A 14 -0.65 3.41 -23.15
C GLY A 14 -1.24 3.58 -21.76
N GLU A 15 -2.34 4.32 -21.68
CA GLU A 15 -3.29 4.15 -20.59
C GLU A 15 -3.67 2.67 -20.58
N GLU A 16 -2.94 1.86 -19.81
CA GLU A 16 -3.45 0.61 -19.32
C GLU A 16 -4.75 0.99 -18.62
N LYS A 17 -5.89 0.67 -19.23
CA LYS A 17 -7.18 0.76 -18.56
C LYS A 17 -7.08 -0.18 -17.37
N GLU A 18 -6.66 0.37 -16.23
CA GLU A 18 -6.64 -0.33 -14.96
C GLU A 18 -8.05 -0.86 -14.76
N ASP A 19 -8.22 -2.18 -14.87
CA ASP A 19 -9.49 -2.82 -14.57
C ASP A 19 -9.72 -2.59 -13.08
N PRO A 20 -10.68 -1.72 -12.70
CA PRO A 20 -10.87 -1.33 -11.31
C PRO A 20 -11.28 -2.51 -10.42
N GLY A 21 -11.64 -3.67 -11.01
CA GLY A 21 -11.96 -4.90 -10.30
C GLY A 21 -10.80 -5.87 -10.11
N ALA A 22 -9.67 -5.72 -10.81
CA ALA A 22 -8.60 -6.71 -10.80
C ALA A 22 -7.73 -6.67 -9.52
N ALA A 23 -7.66 -5.52 -8.85
CA ALA A 23 -6.85 -5.26 -7.65
C ALA A 23 -5.48 -6.01 -7.66
N PRO A 24 -4.62 -5.78 -8.68
CA PRO A 24 -3.38 -6.54 -8.88
C PRO A 24 -2.38 -6.41 -7.72
N TYR A 25 -2.48 -5.32 -6.95
CA TYR A 25 -1.67 -5.05 -5.76
C TYR A 25 -2.38 -5.39 -4.45
N GLY A 26 -3.58 -6.00 -4.51
CA GLY A 26 -4.40 -6.29 -3.35
C GLY A 26 -5.14 -5.07 -2.77
N ASN A 27 -5.27 -3.98 -3.53
CA ASN A 27 -5.94 -2.74 -3.16
C ASN A 27 -7.47 -2.84 -3.20
N PHE A 28 -8.04 -3.86 -2.55
CA PHE A 28 -9.48 -4.10 -2.48
C PHE A 28 -10.20 -3.05 -1.62
N ILE A 29 -11.17 -2.33 -2.17
CA ILE A 29 -11.92 -1.28 -1.45
C ILE A 29 -12.57 -1.78 -0.15
N ASN A 30 -12.97 -3.05 -0.09
CA ASN A 30 -13.64 -3.67 1.06
C ASN A 30 -12.79 -4.75 1.75
N TYR A 31 -11.46 -4.58 1.81
CA TYR A 31 -10.54 -5.59 2.32
C TYR A 31 -10.91 -6.14 3.71
N TYR A 32 -11.28 -5.25 4.63
CA TYR A 32 -11.63 -5.65 6.00
C TYR A 32 -12.99 -6.37 6.12
N THR A 33 -13.85 -6.34 5.09
CA THR A 33 -15.10 -7.11 5.08
C THR A 33 -14.85 -8.60 4.96
N PHE A 34 -13.82 -9.02 4.22
CA PHE A 34 -13.48 -10.43 4.04
C PHE A 34 -12.18 -10.86 4.76
N ASN A 35 -11.35 -9.92 5.21
CA ASN A 35 -10.19 -10.17 6.08
C ASN A 35 -10.22 -9.31 7.36
N PRO A 36 -11.20 -9.56 8.25
CA PRO A 36 -11.39 -8.78 9.47
C PRO A 36 -10.18 -8.86 10.41
N PRO A 37 -9.76 -7.75 11.06
CA PRO A 37 -8.51 -7.69 11.81
C PRO A 37 -8.55 -8.43 13.15
N GLU A 38 -9.72 -8.69 13.74
CA GLU A 38 -9.88 -9.16 15.13
C GLU A 38 -9.15 -10.49 15.38
N ASN A 39 -9.22 -11.43 14.43
CA ASN A 39 -8.55 -12.72 14.56
C ASN A 39 -7.02 -12.59 14.53
N ARG A 40 -6.49 -11.60 13.79
CA ARG A 40 -5.05 -11.35 13.67
C ARG A 40 -4.53 -10.58 14.89
N LEU A 41 -5.27 -9.56 15.33
CA LEU A 41 -4.92 -8.75 16.50
C LEU A 41 -4.85 -9.59 17.78
N ARG A 42 -5.66 -10.64 17.90
CA ARG A 42 -5.60 -11.60 19.03
C ARG A 42 -4.27 -12.34 19.17
N LEU A 43 -3.51 -12.46 18.09
CA LEU A 43 -2.19 -13.10 18.09
C LEU A 43 -1.06 -12.11 18.45
N ILE A 44 -1.36 -10.81 18.45
CA ILE A 44 -0.39 -9.77 18.78
C ILE A 44 -0.40 -9.58 20.29
N PRO A 45 0.75 -9.74 20.98
CA PRO A 45 0.81 -9.52 22.42
C PRO A 45 0.55 -8.04 22.73
N SER A 46 -0.21 -7.76 23.79
CA SER A 46 -0.44 -6.39 24.27
C SER A 46 0.85 -5.71 24.76
N THR A 47 1.89 -6.51 25.02
CA THR A 47 3.23 -6.07 25.44
C THR A 47 4.16 -5.74 24.28
N LEU A 48 3.73 -5.86 23.01
CA LEU A 48 4.61 -5.75 21.84
C LEU A 48 5.55 -4.54 21.88
N LEU A 49 5.04 -3.36 22.25
CA LEU A 49 5.85 -2.15 22.34
C LEU A 49 6.92 -2.25 23.43
N GLU A 50 6.58 -2.79 24.61
CA GLU A 50 7.53 -3.03 25.70
C GLU A 50 8.58 -4.09 25.30
N ASP A 51 8.15 -5.13 24.57
CA ASP A 51 9.00 -6.21 24.08
C ASP A 51 10.06 -5.69 23.09
N VAL A 52 9.70 -4.70 22.25
CA VAL A 52 10.65 -4.00 21.37
C VAL A 52 11.38 -2.84 22.07
N ARG A 53 11.34 -2.80 23.41
CA ARG A 53 12.05 -1.83 24.26
C ARG A 53 11.58 -0.39 24.07
N TYR A 54 10.37 -0.18 23.59
CA TYR A 54 9.75 1.15 23.69
C TYR A 54 9.44 1.44 25.16
N GLN A 55 9.96 2.57 25.65
CA GLN A 55 9.74 3.04 27.01
C GLN A 55 8.78 4.22 27.00
N ARG A 56 7.57 3.99 27.53
CA ARG A 56 6.52 5.01 27.61
C ARG A 56 6.91 6.23 28.44
N ASP A 57 7.82 6.08 29.40
CA ASP A 57 8.25 7.13 30.34
C ASP A 57 9.36 8.04 29.80
N THR A 58 9.74 7.88 28.53
CA THR A 58 10.62 8.82 27.85
C THR A 58 9.78 9.85 27.10
N ASP A 59 10.20 11.11 27.05
CA ASP A 59 9.55 12.16 26.22
C ASP A 59 9.67 11.88 24.70
N ALA A 60 10.07 10.67 24.30
CA ALA A 60 10.27 10.28 22.92
C ALA A 60 8.94 9.96 22.25
N VAL A 61 8.72 10.57 21.07
CA VAL A 61 7.58 10.26 20.21
C VAL A 61 7.83 8.93 19.50
N LEU A 62 6.87 8.01 19.60
CA LEU A 62 6.87 6.77 18.84
C LEU A 62 6.41 7.05 17.39
N LEU A 63 7.29 6.79 16.42
CA LEU A 63 6.99 6.93 14.99
C LEU A 63 6.77 5.55 14.36
N LEU A 64 5.60 5.34 13.74
CA LEU A 64 5.25 4.12 13.01
C LEU A 64 5.06 4.41 11.53
N LEU A 65 5.41 3.42 10.70
CA LEU A 65 5.10 3.39 9.28
C LEU A 65 4.18 2.19 9.02
N ASP A 66 2.98 2.46 8.51
CA ASP A 66 2.03 1.43 8.10
C ASP A 66 1.99 1.35 6.57
N VAL A 67 2.49 0.26 6.02
CA VAL A 67 2.59 0.06 4.57
C VAL A 67 1.46 -0.86 4.12
N GLY A 68 0.67 -0.39 3.16
CA GLY A 68 -0.46 -1.17 2.66
C GLY A 68 -1.67 -1.16 3.59
N CYS A 69 -1.86 -0.07 4.34
CA CYS A 69 -3.01 0.17 5.23
C CYS A 69 -4.38 0.11 4.51
N ASN A 70 -4.40 0.13 3.18
CA ASN A 70 -5.63 0.15 2.39
C ASN A 70 -6.56 1.30 2.85
N SER A 71 -7.72 0.99 3.43
CA SER A 71 -8.70 1.97 3.89
C SER A 71 -8.54 2.36 5.38
N GLY A 72 -7.50 1.87 6.06
CA GLY A 72 -7.28 2.08 7.49
C GLY A 72 -5.95 1.53 7.96
#